data_AF-A0A2I0Q9S6-F1
#
_entry.id   AF-A0A2I0Q9S6-F1
#
_cell.length_a   1.000
_cell.length_b   1.000
_cell.length_c   1.000
_cell.angle_alpha   90.00
_cell.angle_beta   90.00
_cell.angle_gamma   90.00
#
_symmetry.space_group_name_H-M   'P 1'
#
loop_
_entity.id
_entity.type
_entity.pdbx_description
1 polymer ?
#
loop_
_entity_poly.entity_id
_entity_poly.type
_entity_poly.pdbx_seq_one_letter_code
_entity_poly.pdbx_strand_id
1 'polypeptide(L)'
;NPTIETYKTLTSNFSAGQVKIVLENNLQIFENNTTSITDLSIATATIKDSFLNSFNVVGASGSVFGLLLAFGMLFPNSVIYIYFLFPLKAKWFVVIYGALELFLGVSGTSDGIAHFAHLGGMLFGIFLILYWKKKRDLY
;
A
#
# COMPACT_ATOMS: atom_id res chain seq x y z
N ASN A 1 -30.20 -14.78 -34.80
CA ASN A 1 -29.14 -15.71 -35.26
C ASN A 1 -29.36 -16.07 -36.71
N PRO A 2 -28.45 -15.68 -37.62
CA PRO A 2 -28.49 -16.15 -38.99
C PRO A 2 -28.26 -17.67 -39.05
N THR A 3 -28.92 -18.36 -39.98
CA THR A 3 -28.74 -19.81 -40.19
C THR A 3 -27.66 -20.06 -41.26
N ILE A 4 -27.15 -21.30 -41.35
CA ILE A 4 -26.19 -21.71 -42.40
C ILE A 4 -26.70 -21.32 -43.80
N GLU A 5 -28.00 -21.43 -44.03
CA GLU A 5 -28.62 -21.10 -45.32
C GLU A 5 -28.65 -19.59 -45.58
N THR A 6 -28.79 -18.75 -44.54
CA THR A 6 -28.64 -17.30 -44.65
C THR A 6 -27.22 -16.92 -45.11
N TYR A 7 -26.19 -17.59 -44.59
CA TYR A 7 -24.80 -17.31 -45.01
C TYR A 7 -24.53 -17.73 -46.45
N LYS A 8 -25.05 -18.90 -46.88
CA LYS A 8 -24.92 -19.35 -48.27
C LYS A 8 -25.53 -18.36 -49.27
N THR A 9 -26.74 -17.88 -49.00
CA THR A 9 -27.43 -16.89 -49.84
C THR A 9 -26.73 -15.52 -49.85
N LEU A 10 -26.12 -15.13 -48.73
CA LEU A 10 -25.31 -13.91 -48.69
C LEU A 10 -24.03 -14.06 -49.51
N THR A 11 -23.35 -15.20 -49.40
CA THR A 11 -22.08 -15.45 -50.12
C THR A 11 -22.25 -15.70 -51.61
N SER A 12 -23.41 -16.18 -52.07
CA SER A 12 -23.65 -16.48 -53.50
C SER A 12 -23.68 -15.24 -54.39
N ASN A 13 -23.86 -14.05 -53.81
CA ASN A 13 -23.86 -12.77 -54.52
C ASN A 13 -22.46 -12.12 -54.63
N PHE A 14 -21.43 -12.77 -54.09
CA PHE A 14 -20.05 -12.27 -54.10
C PHE A 14 -19.13 -13.25 -54.84
N SER A 15 -18.10 -12.73 -55.50
CA SER A 15 -17.05 -13.58 -56.06
C SER A 15 -16.24 -14.25 -54.95
N ALA A 16 -15.66 -15.41 -55.23
CA ALA A 16 -14.82 -16.13 -54.27
C ALA A 16 -13.67 -15.26 -53.71
N GLY A 17 -13.12 -14.36 -54.51
CA GLY A 17 -12.10 -13.40 -54.07
C GLY A 17 -12.62 -12.38 -53.05
N GLN A 18 -13.84 -11.86 -53.25
CA GLN A 18 -14.47 -10.94 -52.30
C GLN A 18 -14.81 -11.62 -50.97
N VAL A 19 -15.30 -12.87 -51.02
CA VAL A 19 -15.58 -13.66 -49.81
C VAL A 19 -14.28 -13.94 -49.04
N LYS A 20 -13.20 -14.30 -49.75
CA LYS A 20 -11.88 -14.53 -49.15
C LYS A 20 -11.33 -13.30 -48.42
N ILE A 21 -11.42 -12.12 -49.04
CA ILE A 21 -10.96 -10.85 -48.43
C ILE A 21 -11.72 -10.54 -47.14
N VAL A 22 -13.06 -10.70 -47.14
CA VAL A 22 -13.87 -10.43 -45.94
C VAL A 22 -13.53 -11.41 -44.81
N LEU A 23 -13.30 -12.69 -45.12
CA LEU A 23 -12.88 -13.68 -44.13
C LEU A 23 -11.50 -13.37 -43.56
N GLU A 24 -10.52 -13.03 -44.40
CA GLU A 24 -9.17 -12.66 -43.96
C GLU A 24 -9.18 -11.40 -43.09
N ASN A 25 -9.94 -10.37 -43.47
CA ASN A 25 -10.11 -9.15 -42.67
C ASN A 25 -10.75 -9.45 -41.32
N ASN A 26 -11.79 -10.30 -41.29
CA ASN A 26 -12.44 -10.67 -40.03
C ASN A 26 -11.51 -11.48 -39.13
N LEU A 27 -10.74 -12.43 -39.68
CA LEU A 27 -9.75 -13.20 -38.91
C LEU A 27 -8.68 -12.28 -38.30
N GLN A 28 -8.17 -11.31 -39.07
CA GLN A 28 -7.24 -10.31 -38.55
C GLN A 28 -7.86 -9.46 -37.44
N ILE A 29 -9.12 -9.04 -37.58
CA ILE A 29 -9.84 -8.29 -36.53
C ILE A 29 -10.00 -9.14 -35.26
N PHE A 30 -10.34 -10.42 -35.39
CA PHE A 30 -10.45 -11.33 -34.24
C PHE A 30 -9.10 -11.54 -33.57
N GLU A 31 -8.03 -11.80 -34.33
CA GLU A 31 -6.67 -11.96 -33.80
C GLU A 31 -6.22 -10.69 -33.06
N ASN A 32 -6.34 -9.52 -33.69
CA ASN A 32 -5.98 -8.22 -33.08
C ASN A 32 -6.78 -7.92 -31.81
N ASN A 33 -8.06 -8.28 -31.77
CA ASN A 33 -8.87 -8.13 -30.55
C ASN A 33 -8.44 -9.12 -29.47
N THR A 34 -8.12 -10.36 -29.81
CA THR A 34 -7.64 -11.35 -28.84
C THR A 34 -6.27 -10.99 -28.27
N THR A 35 -5.33 -10.51 -29.08
CA THR A 35 -4.02 -10.03 -28.60
C THR A 35 -4.18 -8.82 -27.68
N SER A 36 -5.08 -7.89 -28.01
CA SER A 36 -5.39 -6.73 -27.15
C SER A 36 -5.96 -7.13 -25.79
N ILE A 37 -6.80 -8.18 -25.74
CA ILE A 37 -7.38 -8.71 -24.49
C ILE A 37 -6.31 -9.45 -23.67
N THR A 38 -5.42 -10.21 -24.30
CA THR A 38 -4.30 -10.88 -23.61
C THR A 38 -3.28 -9.87 -23.09
N ASP A 39 -2.97 -8.83 -23.86
CA ASP A 39 -2.03 -7.79 -23.43
C ASP A 39 -2.60 -6.99 -22.26
N LEU A 40 -3.90 -6.69 -22.28
CA LEU A 40 -4.58 -6.05 -21.15
C LEU A 40 -4.62 -6.95 -19.91
N SER A 41 -4.86 -8.25 -20.07
CA SER A 41 -4.88 -9.19 -18.94
C SER A 41 -3.49 -9.39 -18.33
N ILE A 42 -2.45 -9.45 -19.17
CA ILE A 42 -1.04 -9.49 -18.75
C ILE A 42 -0.67 -8.17 -18.06
N ALA A 43 -0.97 -7.02 -18.65
CA ALA A 43 -0.70 -5.72 -18.04
C ALA A 43 -1.39 -5.58 -16.68
N THR A 44 -2.64 -6.04 -16.57
CA THR A 44 -3.39 -6.03 -15.30
C THR A 44 -2.76 -6.98 -14.27
N ALA A 45 -2.32 -8.17 -14.69
CA ALA A 45 -1.63 -9.11 -13.82
C ALA A 45 -0.27 -8.56 -13.34
N THR A 46 0.52 -7.96 -14.25
CA THR A 46 1.80 -7.33 -13.91
C THR A 46 1.63 -6.14 -12.97
N ILE A 47 0.63 -5.29 -13.20
CA ILE A 47 0.30 -4.17 -12.30
C ILE A 47 -0.10 -4.72 -10.92
N LYS A 48 -1.00 -5.71 -10.88
CA LYS A 48 -1.44 -6.34 -9.62
C LYS A 48 -0.26 -6.95 -8.86
N ASP A 49 0.62 -7.69 -9.53
CA ASP A 49 1.79 -8.29 -8.91
C ASP A 49 2.77 -7.23 -8.41
N SER A 50 2.94 -6.13 -9.15
CA SER A 50 3.79 -5.01 -8.73
C SER A 50 3.23 -4.31 -7.48
N PHE A 51 1.92 -4.10 -7.40
CA PHE A 51 1.27 -3.53 -6.21
C PHE A 51 1.28 -4.48 -5.02
N LEU A 52 0.99 -5.77 -5.21
CA LEU A 52 0.96 -6.74 -4.11
C LEU A 52 2.36 -7.06 -3.56
N ASN A 53 3.39 -7.06 -4.42
CA ASN A 53 4.78 -7.23 -3.99
C ASN A 53 5.45 -5.92 -3.57
N SER A 54 4.76 -4.77 -3.68
CA SER A 54 5.24 -3.54 -3.08
C SER A 54 5.10 -3.64 -1.56
N PHE A 55 6.23 -3.76 -0.85
CA PHE A 55 6.29 -3.80 0.62
C PHE A 55 5.95 -2.42 1.23
N ASN A 56 4.73 -1.94 1.01
CA ASN A 56 4.23 -0.72 1.60
C ASN A 56 3.63 -1.03 2.98
N VAL A 57 4.49 -1.29 3.98
CA VAL A 57 4.05 -1.35 5.38
C VAL A 57 3.87 0.07 5.90
N VAL A 58 2.73 0.66 5.57
CA VAL A 58 2.34 1.98 6.09
C VAL A 58 1.94 1.80 7.56
N GLY A 59 2.71 2.39 8.48
CA GLY A 59 2.35 2.45 9.90
C GLY A 59 3.15 1.55 10.86
N ALA A 60 4.12 0.75 10.39
CA ALA A 60 5.03 0.04 11.29
C ALA A 60 5.83 1.00 12.19
N SER A 61 6.16 2.19 11.71
CA SER A 61 6.81 3.21 12.54
C SER A 61 5.92 3.65 13.72
N GLY A 62 4.60 3.71 13.54
CA GLY A 62 3.66 4.04 14.63
C GLY A 62 3.75 3.06 15.81
N SER A 63 3.84 1.75 15.55
CA SER A 63 4.00 0.76 16.63
C SER A 63 5.36 0.86 17.33
N VAL A 64 6.43 1.17 16.58
CA VAL A 64 7.75 1.48 17.16
C VAL A 64 7.69 2.69 18.09
N PHE A 65 6.99 3.75 17.68
CA PHE A 65 6.79 4.94 18.52
C PHE A 65 5.93 4.65 19.76
N GLY A 66 4.92 3.78 19.66
CA GLY A 66 4.18 3.26 20.80
C GLY A 66 5.06 2.49 21.80
N LEU A 67 5.95 1.64 21.29
CA LEU A 67 6.93 0.91 22.12
C LEU A 67 7.96 1.84 22.76
N LEU A 68 8.46 2.82 22.01
CA LEU A 68 9.38 3.84 22.51
C LEU A 68 8.76 4.63 23.67
N LEU A 69 7.51 5.06 23.50
CA LEU A 69 6.76 5.71 24.58
C LEU A 69 6.61 4.78 25.79
N ALA A 70 6.26 3.51 25.55
CA ALA A 70 6.10 2.55 26.65
C ALA A 70 7.40 2.35 27.42
N PHE A 71 8.54 2.26 26.73
CA PHE A 71 9.85 2.20 27.35
C PHE A 71 10.14 3.43 28.21
N GLY A 72 9.90 4.64 27.69
CA GLY A 72 10.11 5.87 28.45
C GLY A 72 9.21 6.02 29.68
N MET A 73 8.01 5.44 29.65
CA MET A 73 7.09 5.45 30.80
C MET A 73 7.42 4.38 31.84
N LEU A 74 7.78 3.17 31.42
CA LEU A 74 8.08 2.05 32.32
C LEU A 74 9.50 2.13 32.91
N PHE A 75 10.46 2.63 32.14
CA PHE A 75 11.87 2.73 32.53
C PHE A 75 12.40 4.17 32.38
N PRO A 76 11.78 5.15 33.05
CA PRO A 76 12.05 6.58 32.80
C PRO A 76 13.48 7.02 33.10
N ASN A 77 14.19 6.30 33.98
CA ASN A 77 15.56 6.60 34.39
C ASN A 77 16.62 5.81 33.61
N SER A 78 16.22 4.89 32.72
CA SER A 78 17.16 4.20 31.84
C SER A 78 17.89 5.19 30.93
N VAL A 79 19.17 4.97 30.71
CA VAL A 79 20.02 5.85 29.89
C VAL A 79 20.00 5.36 28.43
N ILE A 80 19.66 6.25 27.51
CA ILE A 80 19.80 6.10 26.07
C ILE A 80 21.01 6.93 25.65
N TYR A 81 21.94 6.34 24.90
CA TYR A 81 23.07 7.06 24.34
C TYR A 81 22.74 7.55 22.93
N ILE A 82 22.62 8.87 22.77
CA ILE A 82 22.42 9.49 21.47
C ILE A 82 23.75 9.46 20.71
N TYR A 83 23.75 8.86 19.51
CA TYR A 83 24.95 8.63 18.70
C TYR A 83 26.11 7.99 19.49
N PHE A 84 25.79 7.12 20.44
CA PHE A 84 26.75 6.47 21.34
C PHE A 84 27.57 7.43 22.23
N LEU A 85 27.23 8.72 22.28
CA LEU A 85 28.06 9.76 22.91
C LEU A 85 27.36 10.44 24.09
N PHE A 86 26.13 10.93 23.90
CA PHE A 86 25.42 11.71 24.91
C PHE A 86 24.42 10.87 25.70
N PRO A 87 24.63 10.62 27.00
CA PRO A 87 23.68 9.90 27.82
C PRO A 87 22.45 10.77 28.12
N LEU A 88 21.26 10.30 27.77
CA LEU A 88 19.99 10.96 28.06
C LEU A 88 19.02 9.97 28.71
N LYS A 89 18.32 10.39 29.77
CA LYS A 89 17.29 9.55 30.38
C LYS A 89 16.13 9.34 29.40
N ALA A 90 15.62 8.12 29.33
CA ALA A 90 14.56 7.71 28.42
C ALA A 90 13.33 8.63 28.47
N LYS A 91 12.91 9.08 29.67
CA LYS A 91 11.78 10.00 29.83
C LYS A 91 11.96 11.30 29.03
N TRP A 92 13.17 11.86 29.01
CA TRP A 92 13.47 13.10 28.31
C TRP A 92 13.54 12.87 26.81
N PHE A 93 14.14 11.75 26.39
CA PHE A 93 14.18 11.37 24.99
C PHE A 93 12.78 11.26 24.39
N VAL A 94 11.88 10.54 25.07
CA VAL A 94 10.49 10.36 24.60
C VAL A 94 9.73 11.68 24.54
N VAL A 95 9.85 12.54 25.56
CA VAL A 95 9.15 13.84 25.58
C VAL A 95 9.64 14.75 24.45
N ILE A 96 10.96 14.86 24.28
CA ILE A 96 11.56 15.69 23.23
C ILE A 96 11.12 15.18 21.85
N TYR A 97 11.20 13.87 21.63
CA TYR A 97 10.90 13.30 20.33
C TYR A 97 9.41 13.37 20.01
N GLY A 98 8.53 13.13 20.98
CA GLY A 98 7.09 13.33 20.80
C GLY A 98 6.71 14.80 20.53
N ALA A 99 7.37 15.76 21.19
CA ALA A 99 7.16 17.18 20.93
C ALA A 99 7.66 17.59 19.53
N LEU A 100 8.78 17.02 19.08
CA LEU A 100 9.30 17.23 17.72
C LEU A 100 8.33 16.69 16.66
N GLU A 101 7.83 15.46 16.82
CA GLU A 101 6.82 14.89 15.91
C GLU A 101 5.56 15.75 15.84
N LEU A 102 5.08 16.27 16.98
CA LEU A 102 3.94 17.19 17.02
C LEU A 102 4.24 18.50 16.28
N PHE A 103 5.41 19.08 16.50
CA PHE A 103 5.83 20.30 15.81
C PHE A 103 5.93 20.07 14.29
N LEU A 104 6.56 18.99 13.86
CA LEU A 104 6.72 18.66 12.43
C LEU A 104 5.36 18.37 11.77
N GLY A 105 4.46 17.65 12.46
CA GLY A 105 3.10 17.40 12.00
C GLY A 105 2.27 18.68 11.87
N VAL A 106 2.31 19.57 12.86
CA VAL A 106 1.52 20.82 12.86
C VAL A 106 2.10 21.88 11.92
N SER A 107 3.44 21.92 11.74
CA SER A 107 4.10 22.84 10.82
C SER A 107 3.81 22.55 9.33
N GLY A 108 3.20 21.40 9.02
CA GLY A 108 2.91 21.00 7.64
C GLY A 108 4.17 20.67 6.84
N THR A 109 5.22 20.20 7.52
CA THR A 109 6.47 19.79 6.86
C THR A 109 6.18 18.71 5.83
N SER A 110 6.70 18.87 4.62
CA SER A 110 6.53 17.91 3.51
C SER A 110 7.83 17.16 3.27
N ASP A 111 8.12 16.22 4.16
CA ASP A 111 9.31 15.35 4.11
C ASP A 111 8.97 13.88 3.77
N GLY A 112 7.69 13.60 3.45
CA GLY A 112 7.19 12.26 3.16
C GLY A 112 6.96 11.39 4.41
N ILE A 113 7.07 11.96 5.61
CA ILE A 113 6.88 11.25 6.88
C ILE A 113 5.48 11.53 7.44
N ALA A 114 4.78 10.47 7.86
CA ALA A 114 3.47 10.58 8.48
C ALA A 114 3.59 10.84 9.99
N HIS A 115 4.00 12.04 10.40
CA HIS A 115 4.22 12.40 11.82
C HIS A 115 3.01 12.12 12.74
N PHE A 116 1.79 12.35 12.25
CA PHE A 116 0.57 12.03 13.01
C PHE A 116 0.38 10.52 13.21
N ALA A 117 0.91 9.66 12.34
CA ALA A 117 0.89 8.22 12.56
C ALA A 117 1.81 7.82 13.72
N HIS A 118 2.98 8.47 13.87
CA HIS A 118 3.85 8.29 15.02
C HIS A 118 3.15 8.71 16.32
N LEU A 119 2.55 9.90 16.34
CA LEU A 119 1.80 10.40 17.51
C LEU A 119 0.60 9.53 17.86
N GLY A 120 -0.12 9.01 16.86
CA GLY A 120 -1.20 8.05 17.07
C GLY A 120 -0.72 6.77 17.75
N GLY A 121 0.44 6.25 17.34
CA GLY A 121 1.09 5.12 17.98
C GLY A 121 1.52 5.38 19.43
N MET A 122 2.09 6.55 19.69
CA MET A 122 2.41 7.01 21.05
C MET A 122 1.16 7.09 21.93
N LEU A 123 0.09 7.74 21.44
CA LEU A 123 -1.17 7.88 22.16
C LEU A 123 -1.81 6.53 22.47
N PHE A 124 -1.81 5.61 21.51
CA PHE A 124 -2.27 4.24 21.73
C PHE A 124 -1.43 3.53 22.81
N GLY A 125 -0.11 3.67 22.79
CA GLY A 125 0.79 3.14 23.82
C GLY A 125 0.45 3.65 25.23
N ILE A 126 0.09 4.94 25.38
CA ILE A 126 -0.38 5.50 26.65
C ILE A 126 -1.63 4.74 27.11
N PHE A 127 -2.64 4.63 26.25
CA PHE A 127 -3.89 3.94 26.61
C PHE A 127 -3.67 2.48 26.99
N LEU A 128 -2.79 1.78 26.26
CA LEU A 128 -2.47 0.38 26.56
C LEU A 128 -1.81 0.22 27.94
N ILE A 129 -0.84 1.07 28.27
CA ILE A 129 -0.21 1.07 29.60
C ILE A 129 -1.23 1.38 30.69
N LEU A 130 -2.05 2.41 30.51
CA LEU A 130 -3.08 2.77 31.48
C LEU A 130 -4.10 1.64 31.69
N TYR A 131 -4.47 0.96 30.61
CA TYR A 131 -5.36 -0.19 30.65
C TYR A 131 -4.76 -1.36 31.44
N TRP A 132 -3.49 -1.73 31.18
CA TRP A 132 -2.82 -2.82 31.90
C TRP A 132 -2.55 -2.49 33.36
N LYS A 133 -2.18 -1.25 33.68
CA LYS A 133 -2.05 -0.80 35.07
C LYS A 133 -3.35 -0.93 35.86
N LYS A 134 -4.50 -0.69 35.22
CA LYS A 134 -5.82 -0.84 35.85
C LYS A 134 -6.19 -2.32 36.09
N LYS A 135 -5.71 -3.25 35.25
CA LYS A 135 -6.03 -4.68 35.33
C LYS A 135 -5.11 -5.51 36.22
N ARG A 136 -4.05 -4.93 36.79
CA ARG A 136 -3.05 -5.60 37.66
C ARG A 136 -2.21 -6.69 36.96
N ASP A 137 -1.98 -6.57 35.65
CA ASP A 137 -1.00 -7.41 34.92
C ASP A 137 0.40 -6.79 34.84
N LEU A 138 0.65 -5.69 35.56
CA LEU A 138 1.98 -5.08 35.69
C LEU A 138 2.32 -4.92 37.16
N TYR A 139 2.90 -6.01 37.69
CA TYR A 139 3.45 -6.21 39.04
C TYR A 139 2.44 -6.23 40.20
#